data_AF-A0A3R6ZB30-F1
#
_entry.id   AF-A0A3R6ZB30-F1
#
_cell.length_a   1.000
_cell.length_b   1.000
_cell.length_c   1.000
_cell.angle_alpha   90.00
_cell.angle_beta   90.00
_cell.angle_gamma   90.00
#
_symmetry.space_group_name_H-M   'P 1'
#
loop_
_entity.id
_entity.type
_entity.pdbx_description
1 polymer ?
#
loop_
_entity_poly.entity_id
_entity_poly.type
_entity_poly.pdbx_seq_one_letter_code
_entity_poly.pdbx_strand_id
1 'polypeptide(L)'
;MLFMTLVTLKHAGTWDILSASFDEGAATFSNRINQFIRVLHPYLVRKYIDEQGMKTAPAVSFGEKKTYFSKKHGLYGHKVEGSVAPNDLAINVTNCAVGSTSDFEMFKANLGFHSTHLEKQPSDTNVSANDALRDKFLSQ
;
A
#
# COMPACT_ATOMS: atom_id res chain seq x y z
N MET A 1 43.94 -3.54 6.78
CA MET A 1 42.81 -2.59 6.84
C MET A 1 41.47 -3.27 6.65
N LEU A 2 41.25 -3.98 5.53
CA LEU A 2 39.99 -4.70 5.29
C LEU A 2 39.66 -5.71 6.39
N PHE A 3 40.59 -6.60 6.74
CA PHE A 3 40.39 -7.57 7.82
C PHE A 3 40.04 -6.90 9.16
N MET A 4 40.79 -5.87 9.57
CA MET A 4 40.49 -5.12 10.80
C MET A 4 39.08 -4.53 10.76
N THR A 5 38.68 -3.93 9.64
CA THR A 5 37.36 -3.32 9.46
C THR A 5 36.23 -4.36 9.52
N LEU A 6 36.46 -5.55 8.94
CA LEU A 6 35.51 -6.65 9.01
C LEU A 6 35.40 -7.20 10.43
N VAL A 7 36.51 -7.32 11.16
CA VAL A 7 36.52 -7.75 12.55
C VAL A 7 35.77 -6.73 13.43
N THR A 8 36.00 -5.44 13.26
CA THR A 8 35.29 -4.37 14.00
C THR A 8 33.80 -4.32 13.68
N LEU A 9 33.41 -4.58 12.43
CA LEU A 9 32.01 -4.59 12.04
C LEU A 9 31.29 -5.85 12.53
N LYS A 10 32.01 -6.98 12.60
CA LYS A 10 31.50 -8.27 13.06
C LYS A 10 31.39 -8.35 14.58
N HIS A 11 32.37 -7.80 15.30
CA HIS A 11 32.44 -7.84 16.76
C HIS A 11 32.15 -6.43 17.26
N ALA A 12 30.87 -6.16 17.55
CA ALA A 12 30.47 -4.89 18.15
C ALA A 12 31.09 -4.74 19.56
N GLY A 13 31.49 -3.52 19.93
CA GLY A 13 32.11 -3.25 21.23
C GLY A 13 32.83 -1.91 21.29
N THR A 14 33.45 -1.62 22.42
CA THR A 14 34.24 -0.40 22.62
C THR A 14 35.56 -0.47 21.83
N TRP A 15 36.01 0.67 21.31
CA TRP A 15 37.26 0.76 20.54
C TRP A 15 38.48 0.21 21.28
N ASP A 16 38.55 0.38 22.60
CA ASP A 16 39.64 -0.15 23.44
C ASP A 16 39.73 -1.68 23.42
N ILE A 17 38.58 -2.36 23.38
CA ILE A 17 38.52 -3.84 23.35
C ILE A 17 38.98 -4.35 21.99
N LEU A 18 38.52 -3.68 20.93
CA LEU A 18 38.81 -4.08 19.56
C LEU A 18 40.25 -3.75 19.16
N SER A 19 40.79 -2.62 19.60
CA SER A 19 42.16 -2.20 19.28
C SER A 19 43.21 -3.05 20.01
N ALA A 20 42.89 -3.58 21.19
CA ALA A 20 43.74 -4.52 21.93
C ALA A 20 44.00 -5.83 21.15
N SER A 21 43.06 -6.26 20.29
CA SER A 21 43.24 -7.45 19.45
C SER A 21 44.26 -7.26 18.32
N PHE A 22 44.68 -6.01 18.09
CA PHE A 22 45.57 -5.61 17.00
C PHE A 22 46.81 -4.84 17.49
N ASP A 23 47.04 -4.80 18.81
CA ASP A 23 48.13 -4.06 19.44
C ASP A 23 48.21 -2.58 19.02
N GLU A 24 47.04 -1.96 18.83
CA GLU A 24 46.92 -0.55 18.43
C GLU A 24 46.23 0.30 19.51
N GLY A 25 46.63 1.57 19.59
CA GLY A 25 45.93 2.54 20.43
C GLY A 25 44.53 2.84 19.88
N ALA A 26 43.52 2.86 20.76
CA ALA A 26 42.10 2.98 20.38
C ALA A 26 41.79 4.17 19.47
N ALA A 27 42.38 5.34 19.74
CA ALA A 27 42.19 6.54 18.93
C ALA A 27 42.74 6.38 17.49
N THR A 28 43.94 5.82 17.35
CA THR A 28 44.58 5.55 16.05
C THR A 28 43.81 4.48 15.28
N PHE A 29 43.42 3.42 15.97
CA PHE A 29 42.66 2.31 15.42
C PHE A 29 41.31 2.80 14.87
N SER A 30 40.54 3.52 15.68
CA SER A 30 39.24 4.09 15.27
C SER A 30 39.39 5.03 14.07
N ASN A 31 40.39 5.91 14.06
CA ASN A 31 40.64 6.81 12.93
C ASN A 31 40.95 6.05 11.65
N ARG A 32 41.77 4.99 11.71
CA ARG A 32 42.12 4.18 10.53
C ARG A 32 40.91 3.42 9.98
N ILE A 33 40.08 2.84 10.85
CA ILE A 33 38.85 2.14 10.46
C ILE A 33 37.86 3.12 9.84
N ASN A 34 37.60 4.26 10.47
CA ASN A 34 36.69 5.28 9.94
C ASN A 34 37.15 5.82 8.59
N GLN A 35 38.45 6.10 8.43
CA GLN A 35 39.00 6.56 7.17
C GLN A 35 38.86 5.50 6.07
N PHE A 36 39.08 4.23 6.41
CA PHE A 36 38.91 3.14 5.45
C PHE A 36 37.44 2.93 5.06
N ILE A 37 36.50 3.02 6.00
CA ILE A 37 35.06 2.98 5.72
C ILE A 37 34.66 4.14 4.79
N ARG A 38 35.17 5.36 5.01
CA ARG A 38 34.89 6.50 4.12
C ARG A 38 35.33 6.26 2.69
N VAL A 39 36.47 5.60 2.49
CA VAL A 39 36.95 5.24 1.14
C VAL A 39 36.08 4.16 0.51
N LEU A 40 35.63 3.16 1.28
CA LEU A 40 34.78 2.07 0.77
C LEU A 40 33.32 2.50 0.54
N HIS A 41 32.81 3.42 1.35
CA HIS A 41 31.41 3.85 1.37
C HIS A 41 30.81 4.13 -0.02
N PRO A 42 31.39 4.99 -0.88
CA PRO A 42 30.80 5.28 -2.19
C PRO A 42 30.72 4.05 -3.10
N TYR A 43 31.70 3.14 -3.03
CA TYR A 43 31.69 1.92 -3.82
C TYR A 43 30.60 0.94 -3.36
N LEU A 44 30.42 0.81 -2.04
CA LEU A 44 29.39 -0.06 -1.47
C LEU A 44 27.98 0.49 -1.74
N VAL A 45 27.77 1.78 -1.59
CA VAL A 45 26.49 2.44 -1.91
C VAL A 45 26.15 2.23 -3.39
N ARG A 46 27.09 2.53 -4.30
CA ARG A 46 26.86 2.33 -5.73
C ARG A 46 26.47 0.89 -6.08
N LYS A 47 27.22 -0.09 -5.57
CA LYS A 47 27.03 -1.50 -5.93
C LYS A 47 25.80 -2.14 -5.28
N TYR A 48 25.54 -1.83 -4.02
CA TYR A 48 24.50 -2.53 -3.24
C TYR A 48 23.22 -1.73 -3.06
N ILE A 49 23.25 -0.41 -3.25
CA ILE A 49 22.07 0.46 -3.15
C ILE A 49 21.67 0.96 -4.53
N ASP A 50 22.55 1.64 -5.27
CA ASP A 50 22.15 2.28 -6.54
C ASP A 50 21.90 1.25 -7.66
N GLU A 51 22.85 0.34 -7.90
CA GLU A 51 22.72 -0.71 -8.92
C GLU A 51 21.60 -1.69 -8.60
N GLN A 52 21.36 -1.99 -7.33
CA GLN A 52 20.26 -2.84 -6.90
C GLN A 52 18.93 -2.09 -6.96
N GLY A 53 18.92 -0.82 -6.57
CA GLY A 53 17.77 0.08 -6.68
C GLY A 53 17.35 0.29 -8.13
N MET A 54 18.28 0.29 -9.09
CA MET A 54 17.96 0.30 -10.52
C MET A 54 17.35 -1.02 -11.01
N LYS A 55 17.69 -2.16 -10.38
CA LYS A 55 17.12 -3.48 -10.72
C LYS A 55 15.75 -3.73 -10.06
N THR A 56 15.52 -3.15 -8.89
CA THR A 56 14.28 -3.35 -8.11
C THR A 56 13.31 -2.17 -8.20
N ALA A 57 13.75 -1.00 -8.67
CA ALA A 57 12.85 0.04 -9.11
C ALA A 57 12.09 -0.49 -10.33
N PRO A 58 10.74 -0.48 -10.32
CA PRO A 58 10.00 -0.75 -11.53
C PRO A 58 10.46 0.30 -12.56
N ALA A 59 10.94 -0.14 -13.72
CA ALA A 59 11.45 0.70 -14.81
C ALA A 59 10.37 1.59 -15.46
N VAL A 60 9.28 1.87 -14.75
CA VAL A 60 8.12 2.60 -15.25
C VAL A 60 7.78 3.72 -14.29
N SER A 61 8.30 4.90 -14.59
CA SER A 61 7.54 6.13 -14.33
C SER A 61 6.26 6.02 -15.14
N PHE A 62 5.17 5.59 -14.51
CA PHE A 62 3.87 5.49 -15.15
C PHE A 62 3.31 6.91 -15.27
N GLY A 63 3.82 7.66 -16.25
CA GLY A 63 3.28 8.96 -16.69
C GLY A 63 1.93 8.81 -17.41
N GLU A 64 1.48 7.59 -17.66
CA GLU A 64 0.14 7.32 -18.17
C GLU A 64 -0.92 7.43 -17.07
N LYS A 65 -2.00 8.15 -17.37
CA LYS A 65 -3.21 8.13 -16.55
C LYS A 65 -3.68 6.68 -16.47
N LYS A 66 -3.66 6.08 -15.28
CA LYS A 66 -4.12 4.71 -15.04
C LYS A 66 -5.65 4.62 -15.10
N THR A 67 -6.25 4.88 -16.26
CA THR A 67 -7.69 5.04 -16.48
C THR A 67 -8.50 3.83 -15.99
N TYR A 68 -7.96 2.62 -16.13
CA TYR A 68 -8.63 1.40 -15.68
C TYR A 68 -8.20 0.92 -14.30
N PHE A 69 -7.28 1.60 -13.62
CA PHE A 69 -6.79 1.17 -12.31
C PHE A 69 -7.62 1.75 -11.19
N SER A 70 -8.19 0.88 -10.36
CA SER A 70 -8.80 1.26 -9.10
C SER A 70 -7.76 1.26 -7.99
N LYS A 71 -7.42 2.44 -7.45
CA LYS A 71 -6.49 2.55 -6.32
C LYS A 71 -7.02 1.85 -5.05
N LYS A 72 -8.34 1.86 -4.85
CA LYS A 72 -9.00 1.26 -3.67
C LYS A 72 -8.80 -0.26 -3.61
N HIS A 73 -8.88 -0.93 -4.77
CA HIS A 73 -8.81 -2.38 -4.85
C HIS A 73 -7.48 -2.90 -5.39
N GLY A 74 -6.61 -2.02 -5.93
CA GLY A 74 -5.33 -2.42 -6.53
C GLY A 74 -5.47 -3.22 -7.83
N LEU A 75 -6.65 -3.17 -8.47
CA LEU A 75 -6.98 -3.98 -9.65
C LEU A 75 -7.25 -3.09 -10.87
N TYR A 76 -6.91 -3.63 -12.04
CA TYR A 76 -7.30 -3.04 -13.33
C TYR A 76 -8.63 -3.62 -13.79
N GLY A 77 -9.52 -2.78 -14.29
CA GLY A 77 -10.76 -3.22 -14.91
C GLY A 77 -11.83 -2.15 -14.97
N HIS A 78 -13.05 -2.62 -15.12
CA HIS A 78 -14.27 -1.82 -15.02
C HIS A 78 -14.95 -2.07 -13.68
N LYS A 79 -15.75 -1.11 -13.25
CA LYS A 79 -16.59 -1.20 -12.06
C LYS A 79 -18.00 -0.74 -12.34
N VAL A 80 -18.94 -1.22 -11.55
CA VAL A 80 -20.36 -0.86 -11.62
C VAL A 80 -20.84 -0.45 -10.24
N GLU A 81 -21.81 0.44 -10.19
CA GLU A 81 -22.62 0.66 -9.01
C GLU A 81 -23.86 -0.23 -9.12
N GLY A 82 -24.11 -1.02 -8.07
CA GLY A 82 -25.30 -1.87 -7.95
C GLY A 82 -26.09 -1.51 -6.70
N SER A 83 -27.42 -1.41 -6.85
CA SER A 83 -28.36 -1.33 -5.73
C SER A 83 -29.03 -2.69 -5.55
N VAL A 84 -29.12 -3.16 -4.30
CA VAL A 84 -29.59 -4.50 -3.95
C VAL A 84 -30.73 -4.38 -2.94
N ALA A 85 -31.80 -5.15 -3.15
CA ALA A 85 -32.92 -5.24 -2.21
C ALA A 85 -32.60 -6.20 -1.04
N PRO A 86 -33.35 -6.18 0.07
CA PRO A 86 -33.11 -7.05 1.23
C PRO A 86 -33.19 -8.56 0.94
N ASN A 87 -33.69 -8.95 -0.22
CA ASN A 87 -33.73 -10.34 -0.70
C ASN A 87 -32.51 -10.70 -1.56
N ASP A 88 -31.44 -9.91 -1.50
CA ASP A 88 -30.19 -10.06 -2.26
C ASP A 88 -30.33 -9.98 -3.79
N LEU A 89 -31.49 -9.54 -4.32
CA LEU A 89 -31.64 -9.26 -5.74
C LEU A 89 -31.20 -7.84 -6.10
N ALA A 90 -30.41 -7.73 -7.17
CA ALA A 90 -30.03 -6.45 -7.75
C ALA A 90 -31.27 -5.78 -8.36
N ILE A 91 -31.64 -4.62 -7.83
CA ILE A 91 -32.74 -3.79 -8.33
C ILE A 91 -32.27 -2.75 -9.35
N ASN A 92 -30.97 -2.43 -9.35
CA ASN A 92 -30.35 -1.55 -10.33
C ASN A 92 -28.87 -1.90 -10.47
N VAL A 93 -28.37 -1.92 -11.71
CA VAL A 93 -26.95 -2.01 -12.03
C VAL A 93 -26.66 -0.98 -13.11
N THR A 94 -25.76 -0.07 -12.81
CA THR A 94 -25.34 0.98 -13.74
C THR A 94 -24.45 0.43 -14.87
N ASN A 95 -24.30 1.21 -15.94
CA ASN A 95 -23.29 0.93 -16.96
C ASN A 95 -21.88 0.88 -16.35
N CYS A 96 -21.00 0.11 -16.97
CA CYS A 96 -19.63 -0.03 -16.49
C CYS A 96 -18.84 1.28 -16.60
N ALA A 97 -18.23 1.69 -15.49
CA ALA A 97 -17.27 2.78 -15.40
C ALA A 97 -15.84 2.23 -15.44
N VAL A 98 -14.89 3.06 -15.85
CA VAL A 98 -13.47 2.68 -15.81
C VAL A 98 -12.98 2.62 -14.36
N GLY A 99 -12.01 1.76 -14.06
CA GLY A 99 -11.56 1.53 -12.69
C GLY A 99 -11.07 2.77 -11.94
N SER A 100 -10.58 3.80 -12.66
CA SER A 100 -10.12 5.05 -12.04
C SER A 100 -11.22 6.03 -11.65
N THR A 101 -12.44 5.88 -12.16
CA THR A 101 -13.59 6.72 -11.76
C THR A 101 -13.76 6.65 -10.25
N SER A 102 -14.20 7.67 -9.54
CA SER A 102 -14.41 7.55 -8.08
C SER A 102 -15.78 6.93 -7.77
N ASP A 103 -15.90 6.25 -6.62
CA ASP A 103 -17.19 5.69 -6.18
C ASP A 103 -18.24 6.80 -5.99
N PHE A 104 -17.81 7.99 -5.54
CA PHE A 104 -18.67 9.17 -5.40
C PHE A 104 -19.22 9.68 -6.74
N GLU A 105 -18.38 9.74 -7.78
CA GLU A 105 -18.84 10.15 -9.11
C GLU A 105 -19.86 9.17 -9.70
N MET A 106 -19.66 7.87 -9.49
CA MET A 106 -20.64 6.85 -9.89
C MET A 106 -21.97 7.07 -9.17
N PHE A 107 -21.92 7.21 -7.84
CA PHE A 107 -23.11 7.46 -7.03
C PHE A 107 -23.85 8.73 -7.43
N LYS A 108 -23.10 9.81 -7.72
CA LYS A 108 -23.68 11.08 -8.19
C LYS A 108 -24.32 10.94 -9.57
N ALA A 109 -23.74 10.15 -10.47
CA ALA A 109 -24.32 9.88 -11.78
C ALA A 109 -25.64 9.10 -11.67
N ASN A 110 -25.78 8.25 -10.66
CA ASN A 110 -26.99 7.46 -10.40
C ASN A 110 -28.00 8.15 -9.46
N LEU A 111 -27.80 9.43 -9.11
CA LEU A 111 -28.61 10.13 -8.11
C LEU A 111 -30.11 10.17 -8.44
N GLY A 112 -30.47 10.20 -9.72
CA GLY A 112 -31.87 10.19 -10.16
C GLY A 112 -32.60 8.93 -9.71
N PHE A 113 -31.98 7.76 -9.85
CA PHE A 113 -32.53 6.49 -9.38
C PHE A 113 -32.71 6.49 -7.86
N HIS A 114 -31.70 6.96 -7.11
CA HIS A 114 -31.79 7.01 -5.65
C HIS A 114 -32.89 7.95 -5.17
N SER A 115 -33.01 9.12 -5.79
CA SER A 115 -33.98 10.14 -5.39
C SER A 115 -35.42 9.65 -5.58
N THR A 116 -35.73 8.95 -6.68
CA THR A 116 -37.08 8.42 -6.92
C THR A 116 -37.45 7.29 -5.96
N HIS A 117 -36.47 6.52 -5.48
CA HIS A 117 -36.70 5.41 -4.55
C HIS A 117 -36.59 5.82 -3.07
N LEU A 118 -36.18 7.06 -2.80
CA LEU A 118 -36.23 7.69 -1.46
C LEU A 118 -37.58 8.37 -1.19
N GLU A 119 -38.33 8.73 -2.23
CA GLU A 119 -39.64 9.38 -2.10
C GLU A 119 -40.66 8.37 -1.55
N LYS A 120 -41.22 8.67 -0.36
CA LYS A 120 -42.27 7.86 0.24
C LYS A 120 -43.51 7.93 -0.64
N GLN A 121 -43.97 6.80 -1.15
CA GLN A 121 -45.25 6.77 -1.85
C GLN A 121 -46.39 6.98 -0.85
N PRO A 122 -47.52 7.58 -1.27
CA PRO A 122 -48.69 7.78 -0.41
C PRO A 122 -49.25 6.48 0.20
N SER A 123 -48.90 5.33 -0.38
CA SER A 123 -49.23 3.99 0.10
C SER A 123 -48.32 3.47 1.23
N ASP A 124 -47.14 4.06 1.41
CA ASP A 124 -46.10 3.56 2.33
C ASP A 124 -46.35 3.97 3.79
N THR A 125 -47.32 4.84 4.04
CA THR A 125 -47.75 5.28 5.37
C THR A 125 -48.38 4.16 6.22
N ASN A 126 -48.78 3.05 5.61
CA ASN A 126 -49.42 1.92 6.29
C ASN A 126 -48.50 0.70 6.49
N VAL A 127 -47.18 0.83 6.24
CA VAL A 127 -46.24 -0.25 6.56
C VAL A 127 -46.04 -0.29 8.07
N SER A 128 -46.72 -1.23 8.74
CA SER A 128 -46.55 -1.50 10.18
C SER A 128 -45.09 -1.85 10.48
N ALA A 129 -44.41 -1.03 11.28
CA ALA A 129 -43.01 -1.23 11.71
C ALA A 129 -42.81 -2.42 12.69
N ASN A 130 -43.83 -3.26 12.90
CA ASN A 130 -43.82 -4.30 13.95
C ASN A 130 -43.15 -5.63 13.58
N ASP A 131 -42.61 -5.78 12.37
CA ASP A 131 -41.95 -7.02 12.01
C ASP A 131 -40.50 -7.01 12.50
N ALA A 132 -40.28 -7.69 13.63
CA ALA A 132 -38.94 -7.98 14.14
C ALA A 132 -38.06 -8.55 13.02
N LEU A 133 -36.85 -7.98 12.85
CA LEU A 133 -35.80 -8.47 11.95
C LEU A 133 -35.61 -9.98 12.18
N ARG A 134 -36.19 -10.80 11.29
CA ARG A 134 -35.93 -12.24 11.28
C ARG A 134 -34.67 -12.42 10.45
N ASP A 135 -33.54 -12.50 11.14
CA ASP A 135 -32.27 -12.96 10.59
C ASP A 135 -32.42 -14.41 10.11
N LYS A 136 -32.91 -14.60 8.89
CA LYS A 136 -32.86 -15.88 8.18
C LYS A 136 -31.70 -15.85 7.20
N PHE A 137 -30.48 -15.86 7.73
CA PHE A 137 -29.35 -16.32 6.95
C PHE A 137 -29.44 -17.85 6.90
N LEU A 138 -29.78 -18.41 5.73
CA LEU A 138 -29.59 -19.84 5.50
C LEU A 138 -28.09 -20.11 5.59
N SER A 139 -27.68 -20.88 6.60
CA SER A 139 -26.35 -21.50 6.62
C SER A 139 -26.26 -22.47 5.45
N GLN A 140 -25.45 -22.14 4.45
CA GLN A 140 -24.82 -23.14 3.58
C GLN A 140 -23.41 -23.41 4.07
#